data_AF-A0A2H1W7Y6-F1
#
_entry.id   AF-A0A2H1W7Y6-F1
#
_cell.length_a   1.000
_cell.length_b   1.000
_cell.length_c   1.000
_cell.angle_alpha   90.00
_cell.angle_beta   90.00
_cell.angle_gamma   90.00
#
_symmetry.space_group_name_H-M   'P 1'
#
loop_
_entity.id
_entity.type
_entity.pdbx_description
1 polymer ?
#
loop_
_entity_poly.entity_id
_entity_poly.type
_entity_poly.pdbx_seq_one_letter_code
_entity_poly.pdbx_strand_id
1 'polypeptide(L)' 'PVNEQTDHLMVSNRRRPWGLETPETVAERLKVDVRRGLSWREANDRMNFVGPNEFQVKEQEPLWKKYIEQFQNPLILLLL' A
#
# COMPACT_ATOMS: atom_id res chain seq x y z
N PRO A 1 8.51 -5.79 -7.54
CA PRO A 1 8.65 -6.23 -6.14
C PRO A 1 8.56 -4.98 -5.25
N VAL A 2 7.59 -4.93 -4.33
CA VAL A 2 7.51 -3.84 -3.34
C VAL A 2 8.79 -3.87 -2.51
N ASN A 3 9.46 -2.74 -2.35
CA ASN A 3 10.72 -2.72 -1.61
C ASN A 3 10.42 -2.83 -0.11
N GLU A 4 10.85 -3.95 0.48
CA GLU A 4 10.65 -4.26 1.92
C GLU A 4 11.10 -3.09 2.83
N GLN A 5 12.06 -2.30 2.37
CA GLN A 5 12.56 -1.11 3.06
C GLN A 5 11.55 0.05 3.17
N THR A 6 10.66 0.25 2.18
CA THR A 6 9.57 1.24 2.32
C THR A 6 8.46 0.71 3.20
N ASP A 7 8.21 -0.60 3.17
CA ASP A 7 7.26 -1.21 4.11
C ASP A 7 7.72 -1.02 5.55
N HIS A 8 9.02 -1.19 5.83
CA HIS A 8 9.60 -0.87 7.13
C HIS A 8 9.44 0.61 7.52
N LEU A 9 9.64 1.56 6.59
CA LEU A 9 9.39 2.99 6.85
C LEU A 9 7.91 3.27 7.14
N MET A 10 6.99 2.75 6.34
CA MET A 10 5.53 2.89 6.53
C MET A 10 5.08 2.31 7.87
N VAL A 11 5.63 1.15 8.27
CA VAL A 11 5.29 0.49 9.55
C VAL A 11 5.87 1.26 10.74
N SER A 12 7.09 1.78 10.63
CA SER A 12 7.72 2.57 11.70
C SER A 12 6.98 3.89 11.99
N ASN A 13 6.38 4.49 10.95
CA ASN A 13 5.59 5.72 11.06
C ASN A 13 4.28 5.54 11.85
N ARG A 14 3.76 4.31 12.01
CA ARG A 14 2.56 4.05 12.84
C ARG A 14 2.74 4.43 14.31
N ARG A 15 3.99 4.53 14.78
CA ARG A 15 4.29 4.92 16.17
C ARG A 15 4.17 6.43 16.41
N ARG A 16 4.18 7.26 15.36
CA ARG A 16 4.09 8.73 15.44
C ARG A 16 3.21 9.26 14.31
N PRO A 17 1.91 9.44 14.53
CA PRO A 17 1.01 9.92 13.50
C PRO A 17 1.37 11.37 13.12
N TRP A 18 1.50 11.61 11.82
CA TRP A 18 1.82 12.92 11.23
C TRP A 18 0.86 14.04 11.66
N GLY A 19 -0.39 13.72 12.00
CA GLY A 19 -1.38 14.70 12.47
C GLY A 19 -1.04 15.36 13.81
N LEU A 20 -0.03 14.87 14.54
CA LEU A 20 0.44 15.43 15.81
C LEU A 20 1.79 16.16 15.67
N GLU A 21 2.38 16.21 14.48
CA GLU A 21 3.68 16.82 14.23
C GLU A 21 3.54 18.19 13.54
N THR A 22 4.52 19.07 13.73
CA THR A 22 4.55 20.36 13.02
C THR A 22 4.90 20.14 11.54
N PRO A 23 4.40 21.00 10.63
CA PRO A 23 4.74 20.92 9.20
C PRO A 23 6.25 20.91 8.96
N GLU A 24 7.01 21.67 9.74
CA GLU A 24 8.46 21.78 9.65
C GLU A 24 9.15 20.46 10.02
N THR A 25 8.72 19.82 11.11
CA THR A 25 9.26 18.50 11.52
C THR A 25 8.98 17.42 10.47
N VAL A 26 7.77 17.43 9.91
CA VAL A 26 7.40 16.47 8.85
C VAL A 26 8.22 16.72 7.59
N ALA A 27 8.42 17.99 7.23
CA ALA A 27 9.19 18.40 6.05
C ALA A 27 10.67 18.03 6.16
N GLU A 28 11.29 18.24 7.32
CA GLU A 28 12.67 17.83 7.60
C GLU A 28 12.82 16.31 7.50
N ARG A 29 11.90 15.55 8.11
CA ARG A 29 11.91 14.08 8.07
C ARG A 29 11.74 13.52 6.66
N LEU A 30 10.86 14.13 5.86
CA LEU A 30 10.60 13.73 4.47
C LEU A 30 11.53 14.40 3.45
N LYS A 31 12.50 15.20 3.93
CA LYS A 31 13.45 15.97 3.12
C LYS A 31 12.74 16.71 1.99
N VAL A 32 11.74 17.52 2.32
CA VAL A 32 10.94 18.28 1.35
C VAL A 32 10.90 19.75 1.74
N ASP A 33 10.95 20.63 0.74
CA ASP A 33 10.73 22.06 0.95
C ASP A 33 9.22 22.34 1.04
N VAL A 34 8.77 22.94 2.14
CA VAL A 34 7.34 23.24 2.37
C VAL A 34 6.78 24.25 1.36
N ARG A 35 7.62 25.19 0.89
CA ARG A 35 7.19 26.26 -0.02
C ARG A 35 7.28 25.86 -1.48
N ARG A 36 8.28 25.07 -1.84
CA ARG A 36 8.59 24.71 -3.23
C ARG A 36 8.22 23.27 -3.60
N GLY A 37 8.01 22.40 -2.61
CA GLY A 37 7.77 20.98 -2.82
C GLY A 37 9.02 20.23 -3.26
N LEU A 38 8.81 19.11 -3.96
CA LEU A 38 9.88 18.28 -4.52
C LEU A 38 10.24 18.73 -5.94
N SER A 39 11.52 18.57 -6.29
CA SER A 39 11.94 18.68 -7.69
C SER A 39 11.43 17.48 -8.50
N TRP A 40 11.26 17.66 -9.81
CA TRP A 40 10.88 16.57 -10.73
C TRP A 40 11.82 15.37 -10.65
N ARG A 41 13.13 15.63 -10.53
CA ARG A 41 14.15 14.58 -10.39
C ARG A 41 13.89 13.75 -9.13
N GLU A 42 13.69 14.41 -8.00
CA GLU A 42 13.49 13.74 -6.73
C GLU A 42 12.14 13.01 -6.65
N ALA A 43 11.09 13.58 -7.25
CA ALA A 43 9.81 12.88 -7.40
C ALA A 43 9.96 11.59 -8.22
N ASN A 44 10.71 11.63 -9.32
CA ASN A 44 10.98 10.46 -10.16
C ASN A 44 11.85 9.43 -9.44
N ASP A 45 12.88 9.86 -8.71
CA ASP A 45 13.73 8.97 -7.91
C ASP A 45 12.91 8.25 -6.83
N ARG A 46 12.00 8.98 -6.16
CA ARG A 46 11.06 8.38 -5.18
C ARG A 46 10.09 7.42 -5.85
N MET A 47 9.55 7.75 -7.03
CA MET A 47 8.67 6.86 -7.80
C MET A 47 9.37 5.55 -8.19
N ASN A 48 10.62 5.62 -8.64
CA ASN A 48 11.39 4.42 -8.99
C ASN A 48 11.76 3.58 -7.77
N PHE A 49 11.97 4.21 -6.62
CA PHE A 49 12.31 3.51 -5.38
C PHE A 49 11.10 2.89 -4.69
N VAL A 50 10.02 3.65 -4.48
CA VAL A 50 8.83 3.25 -3.73
C VAL A 50 7.79 2.55 -4.61
N GLY A 51 7.69 2.97 -5.87
CA GLY A 51 6.62 2.57 -6.77
C GLY A 51 5.41 3.51 -6.73
N PRO A 52 4.41 3.25 -7.59
CA PRO A 52 3.21 4.05 -7.68
C PRO A 52 2.37 3.96 -6.40
N ASN A 53 1.73 5.08 -6.04
CA ASN A 53 0.74 5.12 -4.96
C ASN A 53 -0.60 4.56 -5.44
N GLU A 54 -0.64 3.26 -5.69
CA GLU A 54 -1.84 2.53 -6.11
C GLU A 54 -2.23 1.49 -5.07
N PHE A 55 -3.54 1.26 -4.93
CA PHE A 55 -4.01 0.18 -4.09
C PHE A 55 -3.61 -1.15 -4.71
N GLN A 56 -2.92 -1.98 -3.94
CA GLN A 56 -2.75 -3.38 -4.30
C GLN A 56 -4.07 -4.11 -4.06
N VAL A 57 -4.94 -4.04 -5.06
CA VAL A 57 -6.15 -4.84 -5.11
C VAL A 57 -5.69 -6.28 -5.27
N LYS A 58 -5.89 -7.09 -4.24
CA LYS A 58 -5.70 -8.53 -4.36
C LYS A 58 -6.54 -8.99 -5.54
N GLU A 59 -5.93 -9.74 -6.44
CA GLU A 59 -6.67 -10.39 -7.53
C GLU A 59 -7.87 -11.09 -6.91
N GLN A 60 -9.08 -10.67 -7.34
CA GLN A 60 -10.28 -11.28 -6.82
C GLN A 60 -10.22 -12.77 -7.14
N GLU A 61 -10.56 -13.61 -6.17
CA GLU A 61 -10.63 -15.04 -6.44
C GLU A 61 -11.54 -15.28 -7.64
N PRO A 62 -11.06 -16.04 -8.64
CA PRO A 62 -11.82 -16.20 -9.85
C PRO A 62 -13.13 -16.94 -9.55
N LEU A 63 -14.21 -16.57 -10.23
CA LEU A 63 -15.56 -17.07 -9.91
C LEU A 63 -15.66 -18.60 -9.92
N TRP A 64 -14.90 -19.27 -10.78
CA TRP A 64 -14.84 -20.73 -10.83
C TRP A 64 -14.33 -21.35 -9.53
N LYS A 65 -13.42 -20.67 -8.81
CA LYS A 65 -12.91 -21.15 -7.52
C LYS A 65 -14.03 -21.19 -6.47
N LYS A 66 -14.86 -20.14 -6.43
CA LYS A 66 -16.05 -20.08 -5.56
C LYS A 66 -17.09 -21.15 -5.93
N TYR A 67 -17.25 -21.43 -7.22
CA TYR A 67 -18.13 -22.50 -7.69
C TYR A 67 -17.65 -23.89 -7.23
N ILE A 68 -16.33 -24.15 -7.25
CA ILE A 68 -15.77 -25.42 -6.75
C ILE A 68 -15.89 -25.52 -5.22
N GLU A 69 -15.70 -24.41 -4.48
CA GLU A 69 -15.89 -24.40 -3.02
C GLU A 69 -17.30 -24.80 -2.57
N GLN A 70 -18.33 -24.50 -3.38
CA GLN A 70 -19.70 -24.91 -3.08
C GLN A 70 -19.86 -26.43 -2.97
N PHE A 71 -19.10 -27.22 -3.74
CA PHE A 71 -19.14 -28.69 -3.65
C PHE A 71 -18.51 -29.23 -2.35
N GLN A 72 -17.80 -28.41 -1.59
CA GLN A 72 -17.35 -28.79 -0.24
C GLN A 72 -18.50 -28.78 0.77
N ASN A 73 -19.62 -28.10 0.46
CA ASN A 73 -20.80 -28.16 1.29
C ASN A 73 -21.60 -29.44 0.99
N PRO A 74 -21.69 -30.40 1.92
CA PRO A 74 -22.38 -31.67 1.68
C PRO A 74 -23.88 -31.49 1.37
N LEU A 75 -24.50 -30.36 1.74
CA LEU A 75 -25.89 -30.05 1.39
C LEU A 75 -26.09 -29.79 -0.10
N ILE A 76 -25.07 -29.26 -0.80
CA ILE A 76 -25.15 -28.96 -2.24
C ILE A 76 -25.10 -30.26 -3.06
N LEU A 77 -24.39 -31.28 -2.57
CA LEU A 77 -24.38 -32.61 -3.18
C LEU A 77 -25.74 -33.31 -3.19
N LEU A 78 -26.68 -32.86 -2.35
CA LEU A 78 -28.04 -33.42 -2.28
C LEU A 78 -29.01 -32.76 -3.28
N LEU A 79 -28.61 -31.64 -3.91
CA LEU A 79 -29.43 -30.87 -4.85
C LEU A 79 -29.16 -31.22 -6.33
N LEU A 80 -28.18 -32.10 -6.58
CA LEU A 80 -27.80 -32.64 -7.89
C LEU A 80 -28.12 -34.14 -7.95
#